data_AF-A0A924G9T5-F1
#
_entry.id   AF-A0A924G9T5-F1
#
_cell.length_a   1.000
_cell.length_b   1.000
_cell.length_c   1.000
_cell.angle_alpha   90.00
_cell.angle_beta   90.00
_cell.angle_gamma   90.00
#
_symmetry.space_group_name_H-M   'P 1'
#
loop_
_entity.id
_entity.type
_entity.pdbx_description
1 polymer ?
#
loop_
_entity_poly.entity_id
_entity_poly.type
_entity_poly.pdbx_seq_one_letter_code
_entity_poly.pdbx_strand_id
1 'polypeptide(L)'
;MKKTILALSMCTIFLATKAQTNLLVDGGFESFQPGPGNFTTITGGKVNGLSGKWQMVFGKGGCPGGCGQGSATIVTTEKKMGNNAIEIKVDTQVSRNDIKIYQSIAGTQAAGLYEVSFWVKASIASPVSIELLKGTQPHPHNGNVPFAGYFTATTQWQQLKFTTNIADWTDLERTEMRVSIRINTSNA
;
A
#
# COMPACT_ATOMS: atom_id res chain seq x y z
N MET A 1 6.86 -12.11 54.51
CA MET A 1 6.06 -12.11 53.27
C MET A 1 4.76 -11.36 53.50
N LYS A 2 4.54 -10.25 52.81
CA LYS A 2 3.23 -9.59 52.69
C LYS A 2 2.96 -9.44 51.19
N LYS A 3 1.99 -10.21 50.69
CA LYS A 3 1.45 -10.08 49.33
C LYS A 3 0.44 -8.94 49.35
N THR A 4 0.65 -7.94 48.50
CA THR A 4 -0.41 -7.00 48.12
C THR A 4 -0.83 -7.38 46.71
N ILE A 5 -2.06 -7.88 46.59
CA ILE A 5 -2.75 -8.09 45.33
C ILE A 5 -3.36 -6.74 44.95
N LEU A 6 -2.92 -6.16 43.84
CA LEU A 6 -3.72 -5.15 43.14
C LEU A 6 -4.44 -5.86 42.00
N ALA A 7 -5.74 -6.08 42.18
CA ALA A 7 -6.65 -6.39 41.09
C ALA A 7 -7.03 -5.07 40.42
N LEU A 8 -6.67 -4.90 39.14
CA LEU A 8 -7.31 -3.91 38.28
C LEU A 8 -8.12 -4.70 37.25
N SER A 9 -9.43 -4.78 37.50
CA SER A 9 -10.41 -5.21 36.51
C SER A 9 -10.62 -4.05 35.53
N MET A 10 -10.23 -4.24 34.28
CA MET A 10 -10.85 -3.53 33.16
C MET A 10 -11.60 -4.57 32.34
N CYS A 11 -12.88 -4.72 32.63
CA CYS A 11 -13.83 -5.32 31.72
C CYS A 11 -14.50 -4.18 30.96
N THR A 12 -14.12 -3.97 29.70
CA THR A 12 -15.03 -3.37 28.73
C THR A 12 -14.74 -3.90 27.34
N ILE A 13 -15.77 -4.61 26.85
CA ILE A 13 -16.12 -4.79 25.45
C ILE A 13 -15.29 -5.86 24.72
N PHE A 14 -15.80 -7.10 24.76
CA PHE A 14 -15.76 -7.97 23.58
C PHE A 14 -16.51 -7.26 22.44
N LEU A 15 -15.87 -6.29 21.79
CA LEU A 15 -16.05 -6.16 20.36
C LEU A 15 -15.42 -7.44 19.87
N ALA A 16 -16.26 -8.41 19.50
CA ALA A 16 -15.80 -9.49 18.65
C ALA A 16 -14.96 -8.81 17.57
N THR A 17 -13.64 -8.99 17.63
CA THR A 17 -12.76 -8.67 16.52
C THR A 17 -13.22 -9.62 15.43
N LYS A 18 -14.26 -9.20 14.69
CA LYS A 18 -14.64 -9.81 13.42
C LYS A 18 -13.32 -9.97 12.70
N ALA A 19 -13.00 -11.20 12.30
CA ALA A 19 -11.87 -11.45 11.43
C ALA A 19 -11.89 -10.36 10.37
N GLN A 20 -10.91 -9.45 10.41
CA GLN A 20 -10.86 -8.35 9.46
C GLN A 20 -10.67 -9.02 8.10
N THR A 21 -11.73 -9.04 7.29
CA THR A 21 -11.61 -9.46 5.91
C THR A 21 -10.60 -8.51 5.28
N ASN A 22 -9.50 -9.06 4.77
CA ASN A 22 -8.57 -8.27 3.99
C ASN A 22 -9.36 -7.67 2.82
N LEU A 23 -9.45 -6.35 2.78
CA LEU A 23 -10.19 -5.64 1.74
C LEU A 23 -9.46 -5.66 0.40
N LEU A 24 -8.16 -5.95 0.41
CA LEU A 24 -7.36 -6.14 -0.79
C LEU A 24 -7.56 -7.56 -1.32
N VAL A 25 -7.87 -7.63 -2.61
CA VAL A 25 -7.89 -8.88 -3.37
C VAL A 25 -6.45 -9.25 -3.70
N ASP A 26 -6.12 -10.52 -3.46
CA ASP A 26 -4.79 -11.07 -3.75
C ASP A 26 -3.63 -10.27 -3.14
N GLY A 27 -3.73 -9.94 -1.84
CA GLY A 27 -2.70 -9.15 -1.14
C GLY A 27 -1.30 -9.82 -1.08
N GLY A 28 -1.22 -11.12 -1.37
CA GLY A 28 0.04 -11.89 -1.48
C GLY A 28 0.55 -12.06 -2.91
N PHE A 29 -0.15 -11.54 -3.93
CA PHE A 29 0.18 -11.72 -5.35
C PHE A 29 0.17 -13.19 -5.82
N GLU A 30 -0.60 -14.05 -5.18
CA GLU A 30 -0.66 -15.49 -5.43
C GLU A 30 -1.36 -15.83 -6.75
N SER A 31 -2.21 -14.94 -7.27
CA SER A 31 -2.89 -15.16 -8.54
C SER A 31 -2.01 -14.87 -9.76
N PHE A 32 -0.86 -14.24 -9.56
CA PHE A 32 0.05 -13.88 -10.63
C PHE A 32 0.99 -15.02 -11.00
N GLN A 33 1.27 -15.17 -12.30
CA GLN A 33 2.31 -16.09 -12.76
C GLN A 33 3.71 -15.49 -12.48
N PRO A 34 4.71 -16.28 -12.08
CA PRO A 34 6.08 -15.79 -11.95
C PRO A 34 6.61 -15.21 -13.27
N GLY A 35 7.34 -14.10 -13.19
CA GLY A 35 7.92 -13.43 -14.35
C GLY A 35 7.58 -11.94 -14.50
N PRO A 36 8.08 -11.29 -15.57
CA PRO A 36 7.89 -9.87 -15.82
C PRO A 36 6.48 -9.55 -16.34
N GLY A 37 5.98 -8.34 -16.07
CA GLY A 37 4.88 -7.75 -16.86
C GLY A 37 3.46 -8.14 -16.47
N ASN A 38 3.23 -8.72 -15.29
CA ASN A 38 1.87 -9.12 -14.91
C ASN A 38 1.00 -7.99 -14.32
N PHE A 39 1.51 -6.77 -14.21
CA PHE A 39 0.76 -5.63 -13.67
C PHE A 39 0.12 -4.82 -14.78
N THR A 40 -1.14 -4.41 -14.59
CA THR A 40 -1.78 -3.48 -15.52
C THR A 40 -1.17 -2.09 -15.35
N THR A 41 -0.46 -1.61 -16.37
CA THR A 41 0.07 -0.25 -16.44
C THR A 41 -1.05 0.69 -16.87
N ILE A 42 -1.45 1.64 -16.01
CA ILE A 42 -2.39 2.71 -16.39
C ILE A 42 -1.61 4.00 -16.63
N THR A 43 -1.77 4.57 -17.83
CA THR A 43 -1.13 5.81 -18.29
C THR A 43 -2.07 7.01 -18.40
N GLY A 44 -3.30 6.96 -17.87
CA GLY A 44 -4.30 8.02 -18.05
C GLY A 44 -5.21 8.30 -16.85
N GLY A 45 -5.56 9.59 -16.69
CA GLY A 45 -6.25 10.21 -15.56
C GLY A 45 -7.71 9.83 -15.32
N LYS A 46 -8.02 8.53 -15.25
CA LYS A 46 -9.29 8.07 -14.69
C LYS A 46 -9.24 8.20 -13.16
N VAL A 47 -10.37 8.60 -12.57
CA VAL A 47 -10.53 8.69 -11.11
C VAL A 47 -10.50 7.28 -10.49
N ASN A 48 -11.07 6.31 -11.20
CA ASN A 48 -11.23 4.93 -10.72
C ASN A 48 -10.18 4.03 -11.38
N GLY A 49 -9.38 3.34 -10.55
CA GLY A 49 -8.50 2.26 -11.00
C GLY A 49 -9.30 1.02 -11.42
N LEU A 50 -8.63 -0.10 -11.64
CA LEU A 50 -9.30 -1.39 -11.78
C LEU A 50 -9.51 -1.97 -10.38
N SER A 51 -10.73 -1.83 -9.87
CA SER A 51 -11.13 -2.34 -8.55
C SER A 51 -10.78 -3.82 -8.39
N GLY A 52 -10.16 -4.17 -7.27
CA GLY A 52 -9.72 -5.54 -6.95
C GLY A 52 -8.53 -6.06 -7.77
N LYS A 53 -7.82 -5.20 -8.52
CA LYS A 53 -6.62 -5.59 -9.26
C LYS A 53 -5.42 -4.77 -8.82
N TRP A 54 -4.27 -5.42 -8.65
CA TRP A 54 -3.01 -4.72 -8.47
C TRP A 54 -2.54 -4.07 -9.76
N GLN A 55 -2.03 -2.86 -9.62
CA GLN A 55 -1.64 -2.04 -10.75
C GLN A 55 -0.35 -1.29 -10.41
N MET A 56 0.49 -1.08 -11.42
CA MET A 56 1.80 -0.47 -11.27
C MET A 56 1.91 0.74 -12.20
N VAL A 57 2.57 1.79 -11.73
CA VAL A 57 2.86 2.99 -12.53
C VAL A 57 4.36 3.27 -12.49
N PHE A 58 4.90 3.57 -13.68
CA PHE A 58 6.20 4.17 -13.91
C PHE A 58 5.95 5.50 -14.65
N GLY A 59 6.16 6.62 -13.97
CA GLY A 59 5.77 7.96 -14.37
C GLY A 59 6.64 8.49 -15.51
N LYS A 60 6.03 9.02 -16.57
CA LYS A 60 6.77 9.51 -17.75
C LYS A 60 6.89 11.04 -17.83
N GLY A 61 6.26 11.81 -16.96
CA GLY A 61 5.95 13.22 -17.23
C GLY A 61 7.05 14.23 -16.91
N GLY A 62 7.56 14.95 -17.91
CA GLY A 62 8.36 16.17 -17.73
C GLY A 62 9.89 15.99 -17.64
N CYS A 63 10.39 14.75 -17.56
CA CYS A 63 11.82 14.44 -17.56
C CYS A 63 12.24 13.81 -18.90
N PRO A 64 13.38 14.22 -19.51
CA PRO A 64 13.94 13.52 -20.68
C PRO A 64 14.20 12.04 -20.35
N GLY A 65 13.56 11.13 -21.09
CA GLY A 65 13.62 9.68 -20.83
C GLY A 65 12.54 9.12 -19.89
N GLY A 66 11.80 9.95 -19.16
CA GLY A 66 10.78 9.56 -18.18
C GLY A 66 11.26 9.74 -16.73
N CYS A 67 10.37 10.18 -15.84
CA CYS A 67 10.72 10.48 -14.45
C CYS A 67 10.79 9.25 -13.54
N GLY A 68 10.10 8.16 -13.92
CA GLY A 68 10.14 6.85 -13.29
C GLY A 68 10.41 5.79 -14.34
N GLN A 69 11.53 5.09 -14.21
CA GLN A 69 11.92 3.96 -15.04
C GLN A 69 12.30 2.79 -14.15
N GLY A 70 12.03 1.58 -14.64
CA GLY A 70 12.27 0.38 -13.87
C GLY A 70 11.52 -0.82 -14.42
N SER A 71 11.47 -1.87 -13.61
CA SER A 71 10.72 -3.09 -13.91
C SER A 71 10.03 -3.62 -12.66
N ALA A 72 8.96 -4.39 -12.89
CA ALA A 72 8.26 -5.12 -11.84
C ALA A 72 8.12 -6.58 -12.27
N THR A 73 8.52 -7.48 -11.38
CA THR A 73 8.59 -8.93 -11.64
C THR A 73 7.96 -9.67 -10.47
N ILE A 74 7.15 -10.68 -10.77
CA ILE A 74 6.67 -11.61 -9.74
C ILE A 74 7.75 -12.66 -9.50
N VAL A 75 8.20 -12.76 -8.26
CA VAL A 75 9.29 -13.64 -7.83
C VAL A 75 8.80 -14.67 -6.82
N THR A 76 9.40 -15.85 -6.83
CA THR A 76 9.05 -16.96 -5.92
C THR A 76 10.17 -17.31 -4.94
N THR A 77 11.40 -16.86 -5.18
CA THR A 77 12.57 -17.15 -4.34
C THR A 77 12.75 -16.16 -3.19
N GLU A 78 12.36 -14.90 -3.43
CA GLU A 78 12.53 -13.80 -2.49
C GLU A 78 11.19 -13.32 -1.96
N LYS A 79 10.68 -13.98 -0.92
CA LYS A 79 9.35 -13.75 -0.35
C LYS A 79 9.31 -13.90 1.16
N LYS A 80 8.34 -13.25 1.79
CA LYS A 80 8.13 -13.32 3.25
C LYS A 80 7.00 -14.28 3.66
N MET A 81 5.90 -14.28 2.91
CA MET A 81 4.73 -15.12 3.14
C MET A 81 4.22 -15.61 1.77
N GLY A 82 3.44 -16.69 1.76
CA GLY A 82 2.87 -17.23 0.52
C GLY A 82 3.91 -17.80 -0.44
N ASN A 83 3.56 -17.89 -1.72
CA ASN A 83 4.42 -18.39 -2.78
C ASN A 83 5.06 -17.29 -3.61
N ASN A 84 4.49 -16.08 -3.59
CA ASN A 84 4.89 -14.98 -4.46
C ASN A 84 5.29 -13.73 -3.68
N ALA A 85 6.08 -12.88 -4.34
CA ALA A 85 6.29 -11.49 -3.98
C ALA A 85 6.48 -10.67 -5.25
N ILE A 86 6.36 -9.34 -5.13
CA ILE A 86 6.75 -8.42 -6.19
C ILE A 86 8.16 -7.89 -5.93
N GLU A 87 9.03 -8.06 -6.92
CA GLU A 87 10.31 -7.36 -7.01
C GLU A 87 10.15 -6.15 -7.91
N ILE A 88 10.51 -4.96 -7.40
CA ILE A 88 10.52 -3.72 -8.16
C ILE A 88 11.97 -3.24 -8.27
N LYS A 89 12.47 -3.14 -9.50
CA LYS A 89 13.77 -2.52 -9.79
C LYS A 89 13.53 -1.10 -10.28
N VAL A 90 14.25 -0.16 -9.70
CA VAL A 90 14.17 1.26 -10.03
C VAL A 90 15.44 1.65 -10.75
N ASP A 91 15.31 2.06 -12.01
CA ASP A 91 16.44 2.53 -12.83
C ASP A 91 16.58 4.06 -12.70
N THR A 92 15.45 4.77 -12.78
CA THR A 92 15.38 6.23 -12.63
C THR A 92 14.14 6.58 -11.80
N GLN A 93 14.29 7.51 -10.86
CA GLN A 93 13.19 8.09 -10.11
C GLN A 93 13.52 9.52 -9.70
N VAL A 94 12.68 10.49 -10.04
CA VAL A 94 12.87 11.91 -9.70
C VAL A 94 11.99 12.33 -8.53
N SER A 95 10.87 11.64 -8.33
CA SER A 95 9.89 11.87 -7.28
C SER A 95 9.36 10.54 -6.74
N ARG A 96 9.04 10.51 -5.45
CA ARG A 96 8.25 9.42 -4.81
C ARG A 96 6.98 9.06 -5.58
N ASN A 97 6.46 9.98 -6.39
CA ASN A 97 5.24 9.79 -7.13
C ASN A 97 5.41 9.04 -8.46
N ASP A 98 6.65 8.89 -8.93
CA ASP A 98 6.94 8.33 -10.24
C ASP A 98 6.77 6.82 -10.26
N ILE A 99 7.01 6.13 -9.15
CA ILE A 99 6.91 4.67 -9.07
C ILE A 99 5.98 4.29 -7.93
N LYS A 100 4.86 3.64 -8.27
CA LYS A 100 3.85 3.23 -7.29
C LYS A 100 3.14 1.95 -7.70
N ILE A 101 2.88 1.11 -6.71
CA ILE A 101 1.93 0.00 -6.78
C ILE A 101 0.68 0.37 -5.99
N TYR A 102 -0.49 0.02 -6.50
CA TYR A 102 -1.75 0.34 -5.84
C TYR A 102 -2.84 -0.63 -6.24
N GLN A 103 -3.90 -0.65 -5.43
CA GLN A 103 -5.14 -1.34 -5.72
C GLN A 103 -6.31 -0.48 -5.23
N SER A 104 -7.35 -0.35 -6.05
CA SER A 104 -8.65 0.19 -5.64
C SER A 104 -9.45 -0.91 -4.95
N ILE A 105 -10.03 -0.59 -3.79
CA ILE A 105 -10.86 -1.48 -2.98
C ILE A 105 -12.29 -1.38 -3.51
N ALA A 106 -12.86 -2.50 -3.98
CA ALA A 106 -14.19 -2.50 -4.56
C ALA A 106 -15.29 -2.13 -3.55
N GLY A 107 -16.28 -1.36 -4.00
CA GLY A 107 -17.46 -1.00 -3.23
C GLY A 107 -17.24 0.10 -2.19
N THR A 108 -18.31 0.42 -1.46
CA THR A 108 -18.32 1.44 -0.39
C THR A 108 -17.89 0.82 0.93
N GLN A 109 -16.82 1.37 1.52
CA GLN A 109 -16.34 0.90 2.82
C GLN A 109 -17.11 1.56 3.96
N ALA A 110 -17.20 0.86 5.09
CA ALA A 110 -17.81 1.40 6.31
C ALA A 110 -16.99 2.56 6.89
N ALA A 111 -17.66 3.47 7.59
CA ALA A 111 -16.99 4.47 8.42
C ALA A 111 -16.21 3.77 9.55
N GLY A 112 -14.97 4.18 9.82
CA GLY A 112 -14.25 3.70 11.00
C GLY A 112 -12.73 3.65 10.87
N LEU A 113 -12.12 2.85 11.75
CA LEU A 113 -10.68 2.64 11.81
C LEU A 113 -10.24 1.50 10.90
N TYR A 114 -9.17 1.74 10.15
CA TYR A 114 -8.55 0.80 9.22
C TYR A 114 -7.05 0.72 9.46
N GLU A 115 -6.50 -0.49 9.41
CA GLU A 115 -5.06 -0.74 9.34
C GLU A 115 -4.69 -1.11 7.90
N VAL A 116 -3.63 -0.48 7.38
CA VAL A 116 -2.94 -0.91 6.17
C VAL A 116 -1.58 -1.45 6.59
N SER A 117 -1.28 -2.69 6.18
CA SER A 117 0.01 -3.31 6.46
C SER A 117 0.53 -4.11 5.27
N PHE A 118 1.86 -4.17 5.15
CA PHE A 118 2.55 -4.95 4.13
C PHE A 118 3.97 -5.31 4.59
N TRP A 119 4.52 -6.38 4.01
CA TRP A 119 5.91 -6.76 4.20
C TRP A 119 6.77 -6.19 3.09
N VAL A 120 7.93 -5.64 3.44
CA VAL A 120 8.89 -5.09 2.48
C VAL A 120 10.32 -5.37 2.91
N LYS A 121 11.19 -5.53 1.92
CA LYS A 121 12.64 -5.37 2.05
C LYS A 121 13.16 -4.55 0.86
N ALA A 122 14.32 -3.95 0.99
CA ALA A 122 15.00 -3.20 -0.07
C ALA A 122 16.48 -3.59 -0.12
N SER A 123 17.12 -3.51 -1.30
CA SER A 123 18.54 -3.86 -1.44
C SER A 123 19.48 -2.92 -0.68
N ILE A 124 19.02 -1.69 -0.45
CA ILE A 124 19.63 -0.67 0.40
C ILE A 124 18.54 -0.07 1.28
N ALA A 125 18.91 0.64 2.35
CA ALA A 125 17.92 1.39 3.11
C ALA A 125 17.25 2.43 2.18
N SER A 126 15.92 2.43 2.09
CA SER A 126 15.19 3.28 1.14
C SER A 126 13.86 3.74 1.71
N PRO A 127 13.48 5.02 1.55
CA PRO A 127 12.17 5.47 2.00
C PRO A 127 11.04 4.80 1.23
N VAL A 128 9.97 4.45 1.95
CA VAL A 128 8.73 3.90 1.40
C VAL A 128 7.56 4.61 2.07
N SER A 129 6.55 4.99 1.29
CA SER A 129 5.31 5.53 1.83
C SER A 129 4.11 4.66 1.49
N ILE A 130 3.20 4.52 2.46
CA ILE A 130 1.87 3.94 2.26
C ILE A 130 0.88 5.09 2.28
N GLU A 131 -0.08 5.07 1.37
CA GLU A 131 -1.17 6.05 1.30
C GLU A 131 -2.51 5.33 1.25
N LEU A 132 -3.49 5.88 1.96
CA LEU A 132 -4.91 5.61 1.74
C LEU A 132 -5.55 6.83 1.11
N LEU A 133 -6.08 6.67 -0.10
CA LEU A 133 -6.65 7.74 -0.91
C LEU A 133 -8.16 7.55 -1.06
N LYS A 134 -8.88 8.67 -1.06
CA LYS A 134 -10.34 8.70 -1.30
C LYS A 134 -10.64 8.25 -2.73
N GLY A 135 -11.79 7.62 -2.95
CA GLY A 135 -12.22 7.22 -4.29
C GLY A 135 -12.47 8.39 -5.24
N THR A 136 -12.72 9.58 -4.70
CA THR A 136 -12.89 10.81 -5.48
C THR A 136 -11.57 11.43 -5.95
N GLN A 137 -10.42 10.91 -5.51
CA GLN A 137 -9.12 11.47 -5.88
C GLN A 137 -8.63 10.89 -7.21
N PRO A 138 -8.18 11.75 -8.15
CA PRO A 138 -7.67 11.27 -9.42
C PRO A 138 -6.47 10.36 -9.21
N HIS A 139 -6.31 9.38 -10.09
CA HIS A 139 -5.16 8.48 -10.07
C HIS A 139 -3.79 9.17 -10.19
N PRO A 140 -3.58 10.16 -11.07
CA PRO A 140 -2.31 10.90 -11.11
C PRO A 140 -2.07 11.81 -9.90
N HIS A 141 -2.97 11.84 -8.90
CA HIS A 141 -2.83 12.76 -7.78
C HIS A 141 -1.55 12.52 -6.97
N ASN A 142 -0.79 13.62 -6.83
CA ASN A 142 0.59 13.70 -6.35
C ASN A 142 0.74 14.59 -5.10
N GLY A 143 -0.36 15.11 -4.52
CA GLY A 143 -0.36 16.00 -3.35
C GLY A 143 -1.65 15.92 -2.53
N ASN A 144 -1.72 16.56 -1.35
CA ASN A 144 -2.77 16.46 -0.32
C ASN A 144 -3.40 15.06 -0.13
N VAL A 145 -2.54 14.11 0.25
CA VAL A 145 -2.93 12.76 0.64
C VAL A 145 -3.72 12.84 1.94
N PRO A 146 -4.94 12.27 2.02
CA PRO A 146 -5.72 12.30 3.26
C PRO A 146 -4.98 11.62 4.41
N PHE A 147 -4.30 10.50 4.12
CA PHE A 147 -3.56 9.72 5.08
C PHE A 147 -2.31 9.09 4.45
N ALA A 148 -1.15 9.34 5.06
CA ALA A 148 0.13 8.77 4.63
C ALA A 148 0.96 8.30 5.83
N GLY A 149 1.54 7.11 5.71
CA GLY A 149 2.61 6.62 6.58
C GLY A 149 3.94 6.66 5.83
N TYR A 150 5.00 7.17 6.47
CA TYR A 150 6.34 7.26 5.91
C TYR A 150 7.28 6.36 6.71
N PHE A 151 8.05 5.53 6.01
CA PHE A 151 8.89 4.49 6.59
C PHE A 151 10.21 4.38 5.85
N THR A 152 11.13 3.59 6.40
CA THR A 152 12.39 3.22 5.75
C THR A 152 12.46 1.70 5.62
N ALA A 153 12.40 1.19 4.40
CA ALA A 153 12.66 -0.21 4.11
C ALA A 153 14.15 -0.52 4.31
N THR A 154 14.45 -1.73 4.75
CA THR A 154 15.80 -2.22 5.09
C THR A 154 16.16 -3.44 4.27
N THR A 155 17.39 -3.91 4.38
CA THR A 155 17.86 -5.17 3.76
C THR A 155 17.18 -6.42 4.30
N GLN A 156 16.53 -6.34 5.46
CA GLN A 156 15.72 -7.40 6.03
C GLN A 156 14.23 -7.15 5.81
N TRP A 157 13.46 -8.25 5.72
CA TRP A 157 12.00 -8.20 5.69
C TRP A 157 11.44 -7.59 6.96
N GLN A 158 10.65 -6.54 6.79
CA GLN A 158 9.95 -5.86 7.88
C GLN A 158 8.48 -5.66 7.52
N GLN A 159 7.62 -5.72 8.53
CA GLN A 159 6.21 -5.39 8.37
C GLN A 159 6.03 -3.92 8.68
N LEU A 160 5.56 -3.16 7.70
CA LEU A 160 5.17 -1.77 7.88
C LEU A 160 3.66 -1.71 8.08
N LYS A 161 3.24 -0.85 9.02
CA LYS A 161 1.84 -0.71 9.41
C LYS A 161 1.48 0.75 9.60
N PHE A 162 0.29 1.12 9.15
CA PHE A 162 -0.29 2.44 9.36
C PHE A 162 -1.77 2.30 9.67
N THR A 163 -2.26 3.02 10.68
CA THR A 163 -3.69 3.04 11.05
C THR A 163 -4.28 4.40 10.73
N THR A 164 -5.50 4.41 10.20
CA THR A 164 -6.25 5.64 9.90
C THR A 164 -7.72 5.52 10.27
N ASN A 165 -8.35 6.66 10.56
CA ASN A 165 -9.77 6.79 10.77
C ASN A 165 -10.41 7.49 9.58
N ILE A 166 -11.31 6.81 8.87
CA ILE A 166 -12.08 7.35 7.73
C ILE A 166 -13.54 7.67 8.12
N ALA A 167 -13.83 7.81 9.42
CA ALA A 167 -15.17 8.08 9.91
C ALA A 167 -15.76 9.41 9.39
N ASP A 168 -14.90 10.38 9.09
CA ASP A 168 -15.25 11.71 8.57
C ASP A 168 -15.42 11.73 7.04
N TRP A 169 -15.10 10.64 6.34
CA TRP A 169 -15.28 10.56 4.88
C TRP A 169 -16.76 10.34 4.54
N THR A 170 -17.19 10.95 3.44
CA THR A 170 -18.50 10.68 2.84
C THR A 170 -18.55 9.28 2.20
N ASP A 171 -19.75 8.74 1.97
CA ASP A 171 -19.89 7.45 1.27
C ASP A 171 -19.24 7.46 -0.13
N LEU A 172 -19.34 8.60 -0.83
CA LEU A 172 -18.70 8.77 -2.14
C LEU A 172 -17.18 8.69 -2.03
N GLU A 173 -16.58 9.30 -1.01
CA GLU A 173 -15.13 9.23 -0.77
C GLU A 173 -14.68 7.84 -0.33
N ARG A 174 -15.55 7.08 0.35
CA ARG A 174 -15.32 5.69 0.77
C ARG A 174 -15.60 4.64 -0.31
N THR A 175 -16.13 5.04 -1.44
CA THR A 175 -16.41 4.16 -2.57
C THR A 175 -15.19 4.08 -3.47
N GLU A 176 -14.67 2.88 -3.74
CA GLU A 176 -13.48 2.70 -4.60
C GLU A 176 -12.20 3.40 -4.07
N MET A 177 -12.05 3.48 -2.73
CA MET A 177 -10.82 3.97 -2.09
C MET A 177 -9.59 3.20 -2.58
N ARG A 178 -8.42 3.80 -2.48
CA ARG A 178 -7.18 3.23 -3.02
C ARG A 178 -6.11 3.13 -1.95
N VAL A 179 -5.50 1.95 -1.84
CA VAL A 179 -4.23 1.78 -1.12
C VAL A 179 -3.10 1.93 -2.15
N SER A 180 -2.13 2.78 -1.86
CA SER A 180 -0.94 2.97 -2.70
C SER A 180 0.33 2.83 -1.89
N ILE A 181 1.27 2.04 -2.39
CA ILE A 181 2.62 1.93 -1.86
C ILE A 181 3.54 2.61 -2.87
N ARG A 182 4.35 3.55 -2.38
CA ARG A 182 5.28 4.33 -3.19
C ARG A 182 6.69 4.11 -2.67
N ILE A 183 7.55 3.63 -3.56
CA ILE A 183 8.97 3.46 -3.27
C ILE A 183 9.65 4.78 -3.59
N ASN A 184 10.65 5.17 -2.80
CA ASN A 184 11.48 6.32 -3.08
C ASN A 184 12.95 5.91 -3.01
N THR A 185 13.73 6.22 -4.03
CA THR A 185 15.17 5.98 -4.07
C THR A 185 16.01 7.21 -3.72
N SER A 186 15.39 8.39 -3.61
CA SER A 186 16.08 9.53 -3.00
C SER A 186 16.28 9.26 -1.50
N ASN A 187 17.53 9.22 -1.06
CA ASN A 187 17.84 9.32 0.36
C ASN A 187 17.18 10.62 0.85
N ALA A 188 16.29 10.50 1.84
CA ALA A 188 15.74 11.66 2.52
C ALA A 188 16.87 12.52 3.12
#